data_AF-A0A9X8VF64-F1
#
_entry.id   AF-A0A9X8VF64-F1
#
_cell.length_a   1.000
_cell.length_b   1.000
_cell.length_c   1.000
_cell.angle_alpha   90.00
_cell.angle_beta   90.00
_cell.angle_gamma   90.00
#
_symmetry.space_group_name_H-M   'P 1'
#
loop_
_entity.id
_entity.type
_entity.pdbx_description
1 polymer ?
#
loop_
_entity_poly.entity_id
_entity_poly.type
_entity_poly.pdbx_seq_one_letter_code
_entity_poly.pdbx_strand_id
1 'polypeptide(L)' 'WQGWLIHLADMPFVGADVFRQVADALRQHPIVRPSYAQQPGHPVGFSARLRKPLCQLRGDNGARELLQGAAVHLLPLEH' A
#
# COMPACT_ATOMS: atom_id res chain seq x y z
N TRP A 1 12.96 -1.60 -9.07
CA TRP A 1 11.82 -1.66 -8.13
C TRP A 1 10.53 -1.39 -8.88
N GLN A 2 9.46 -2.13 -8.59
CA GLN A 2 8.18 -2.04 -9.32
C GLN A 2 7.19 -1.03 -8.70
N GLY A 3 7.56 -0.43 -7.57
CA GLY A 3 6.75 0.52 -6.82
C GLY A 3 7.37 0.88 -5.47
N TRP A 4 6.55 1.46 -4.60
CA TRP A 4 6.87 1.80 -3.22
C TRP A 4 5.92 1.09 -2.27
N LEU A 5 6.44 0.71 -1.10
CA LEU A 5 5.64 0.26 0.03
C LEU A 5 5.73 1.33 1.11
N ILE A 6 4.58 1.82 1.58
CA ILE A 6 4.49 2.83 2.62
C ILE A 6 3.94 2.16 3.88
N HIS A 7 4.76 2.09 4.91
CA HIS A 7 4.47 1.46 6.20
C HIS A 7 4.58 2.48 7.33
N LEU A 8 3.77 2.33 8.37
CA LEU A 8 3.85 3.18 9.55
C LEU A 8 4.90 2.61 10.52
N ALA A 9 5.75 3.49 11.06
CA ALA A 9 6.86 3.08 11.92
C ALA A 9 6.40 2.47 13.26
N ASP A 10 5.16 2.72 13.67
CA ASP A 10 4.54 2.26 14.90
C ASP A 10 3.83 0.88 14.77
N MET A 11 3.95 0.20 13.62
CA MET A 11 3.40 -1.13 13.37
C MET A 11 4.51 -2.21 13.26
N PRO A 12 5.20 -2.58 14.36
CA PRO A 12 6.36 -3.47 14.33
C PRO A 12 6.03 -4.94 14.06
N PHE A 13 4.77 -5.36 14.23
CA PHE A 13 4.36 -6.76 14.11
C PHE A 13 3.98 -7.18 12.68
N VAL A 14 4.06 -6.27 11.71
CA VAL A 14 3.81 -6.62 10.31
C VAL A 14 5.00 -7.43 9.78
N GLY A 15 4.76 -8.72 9.53
CA GLY A 15 5.78 -9.65 9.06
C GLY A 15 6.24 -9.36 7.65
N ALA A 16 7.49 -9.72 7.34
CA ALA A 16 8.09 -9.55 6.01
C ALA A 16 7.29 -10.22 4.88
N ASP A 17 6.52 -11.26 5.20
CA ASP A 17 5.65 -11.94 4.25
C ASP A 17 4.57 -11.01 3.68
N VAL A 18 3.94 -10.19 4.53
CA VAL A 18 2.94 -9.20 4.10
C VAL A 18 3.55 -8.21 3.10
N PHE A 19 4.78 -7.74 3.34
CA PHE A 19 5.47 -6.85 2.41
C PHE A 19 5.70 -7.50 1.04
N ARG A 20 6.04 -8.80 1.01
CA ARG A 20 6.23 -9.56 -0.23
C ARG A 20 4.91 -9.72 -0.97
N GLN A 21 3.84 -10.14 -0.28
CA GLN A 21 2.53 -10.32 -0.91
C GLN A 21 2.01 -9.01 -1.52
N VAL A 22 2.14 -7.88 -0.80
CA VAL A 22 1.77 -6.56 -1.32
C VAL A 22 2.63 -6.17 -2.53
N ALA A 23 3.95 -6.42 -2.47
CA ALA A 23 4.85 -6.12 -3.58
C ALA A 23 4.56 -6.98 -4.83
N ASP A 24 4.15 -8.22 -4.67
CA ASP A 24 3.79 -9.11 -5.77
C ASP A 24 2.46 -8.70 -6.41
N ALA A 25 1.45 -8.34 -5.61
CA ALA A 25 0.18 -7.83 -6.11
C ALA A 25 0.33 -6.51 -6.90
N LEU A 26 1.37 -5.71 -6.64
CA LEU A 26 1.69 -4.50 -7.42
C LEU A 26 2.04 -4.78 -8.89
N ARG A 27 2.32 -6.04 -9.27
CA ARG A 27 2.50 -6.43 -10.68
C ARG A 27 1.20 -6.27 -11.48
N GLN A 28 0.06 -6.42 -10.82
CA GLN A 28 -1.27 -6.43 -11.44
C GLN A 28 -2.09 -5.21 -11.07
N HIS A 29 -1.89 -4.65 -9.88
CA HIS A 29 -2.69 -3.57 -9.34
C HIS A 29 -1.85 -2.31 -9.07
N PRO A 30 -2.35 -1.11 -9.42
CA PRO A 30 -1.60 0.13 -9.24
C PRO A 30 -1.49 0.56 -7.77
N ILE A 31 -2.48 0.20 -6.94
CA ILE A 31 -2.50 0.43 -5.50
C ILE A 31 -2.99 -0.85 -4.83
N VAL A 32 -2.25 -1.33 -3.84
CA VAL A 32 -2.58 -2.53 -3.07
C VAL A 32 -2.58 -2.18 -1.60
N ARG A 33 -3.58 -2.65 -0.86
CA ARG A 33 -3.63 -2.53 0.59
C ARG A 33 -4.02 -3.87 1.19
N PRO A 34 -3.24 -4.43 2.14
CA PRO A 34 -3.64 -5.65 2.80
C PRO A 34 -4.90 -5.40 3.62
N SER A 35 -5.75 -6.40 3.76
CA SER A 35 -6.89 -6.38 4.66
C SER A 35 -6.88 -7.62 5.54
N TYR A 36 -7.14 -7.41 6.83
CA TYR A 36 -7.26 -8.46 7.81
C TYR A 36 -8.55 -8.25 8.59
N ALA A 37 -9.35 -9.30 8.78
CA ALA A 37 -10.69 -9.22 9.37
C ALA A 37 -11.56 -8.10 8.74
N GLN A 38 -11.53 -7.98 7.41
CA GLN A 38 -12.22 -6.93 6.62
C GLN A 38 -11.75 -5.49 6.90
N GLN A 39 -10.65 -5.30 7.63
CA GLN A 39 -10.08 -3.99 7.93
C GLN A 39 -8.83 -3.74 7.08
N PRO A 40 -8.78 -2.65 6.29
CA PRO A 40 -7.59 -2.29 5.53
C PRO A 40 -6.42 -1.88 6.44
N GLY A 41 -5.26 -2.51 6.25
CA GLY A 41 -4.04 -2.33 7.04
C GLY A 41 -2.89 -1.66 6.28
N HIS A 42 -1.67 -1.91 6.75
CA HIS A 42 -0.40 -1.48 6.16
C HIS A 42 0.53 -2.70 5.96
N PRO A 43 1.52 -2.63 5.03
CA PRO A 43 1.90 -1.49 4.20
C PRO A 43 0.93 -1.23 3.05
N VAL A 44 0.88 0.01 2.58
CA VAL A 44 0.18 0.35 1.33
C VAL A 44 1.19 0.32 0.18
N GLY A 45 0.91 -0.48 -0.84
CA GLY A 45 1.70 -0.55 -2.06
C GLY A 45 1.22 0.44 -3.11
N PHE A 46 2.17 1.10 -3.78
CA PHE A 46 1.93 1.97 -4.92
C PHE A 46 2.84 1.60 -6.08
N SER A 47 2.30 1.35 -7.25
CA SER A 47 3.10 1.02 -8.44
C SER A 47 3.96 2.21 -8.88
N ALA A 48 5.06 1.92 -9.58
CA ALA A 48 5.94 2.93 -10.17
C ALA A 48 5.20 3.93 -11.09
N ARG A 49 4.03 3.56 -11.63
CA ARG A 49 3.19 4.43 -12.46
C ARG A 49 2.64 5.62 -11.68
N LEU A 50 2.49 5.49 -10.37
CA LEU A 50 2.01 6.54 -9.47
C LEU A 50 3.13 7.42 -8.92
N ARG A 51 4.35 7.36 -9.49
CA ARG A 51 5.48 8.21 -9.05
C ARG A 51 5.13 9.70 -9.02
N LYS A 52 4.58 10.22 -10.12
CA LYS A 52 4.24 11.64 -10.24
C LYS A 52 3.26 12.08 -9.15
N PRO A 53 2.09 11.42 -8.98
CA PRO A 53 1.17 11.79 -7.93
C PRO A 53 1.75 11.57 -6.52
N LEU A 54 2.57 10.53 -6.30
CA LEU A 54 3.28 10.33 -5.02
C LEU A 54 4.22 11.48 -4.67
N CYS A 55 5.01 11.96 -5.63
CA CYS A 55 5.93 13.09 -5.41
C CYS A 55 5.21 14.43 -5.19
N GLN A 56 3.91 14.51 -5.50
CA GLN A 56 3.10 15.72 -5.33
C GLN A 56 2.38 15.77 -3.99
N LEU A 57 2.39 14.67 -3.23
CA LEU A 57 1.85 14.63 -1.87
C LEU A 57 2.55 15.66 -0.99
N ARG A 58 1.77 16.44 -0.25
CA ARG A 58 2.28 17.47 0.67
C ARG A 58 1.63 17.31 2.05
N GLY A 59 2.42 17.50 3.10
CA GLY A 59 1.96 17.50 4.49
C GLY A 59 1.68 16.12 5.08
N ASP A 60 1.08 16.12 6.27
CA ASP A 60 0.95 14.96 7.15
C ASP A 60 -0.11 13.94 6.70
N ASN A 61 -0.99 14.32 5.77
CA ASN A 61 -1.98 13.41 5.18
C ASN A 61 -1.32 12.31 4.32
N GLY A 62 -0.10 12.55 3.83
CA GLY A 62 0.71 11.57 3.10
C GLY A 62 -0.04 10.89 1.96
N ALA A 63 0.23 9.59 1.74
CA ALA A 63 -0.35 8.83 0.64
C ALA A 63 -1.86 8.52 0.78
N ARG A 64 -2.50 8.98 1.87
CA ARG A 64 -3.94 8.81 2.10
C ARG A 64 -4.79 9.52 1.06
N GLU A 65 -4.34 10.69 0.58
CA GLU A 65 -5.04 11.45 -0.47
C GLU A 65 -5.13 10.66 -1.78
N LEU A 66 -4.10 9.88 -2.11
CA LEU A 66 -4.11 9.01 -3.30
C LEU A 66 -5.09 7.84 -3.19
N LEU A 67 -5.48 7.45 -1.97
CA LEU A 67 -6.42 6.35 -1.75
C LEU A 67 -7.88 6.77 -1.95
N GLN A 68 -8.22 8.04 -1.74
CA GLN A 68 -9.61 8.51 -1.77
C GLN A 68 -10.20 8.61 -3.19
N GLY A 69 -9.36 8.65 -4.22
CA GLY A 69 -9.77 8.80 -5.62
C GLY A 69 -9.36 7.66 -6.55
N ALA A 70 -8.77 6.59 -6.03
CA ALA A 70 -8.20 5.52 -6.84
C ALA A 70 -8.81 4.15 -6.51
N ALA A 71 -8.85 3.27 -7.51
CA ALA A 71 -9.23 1.87 -7.31
C ALA A 71 -8.15 1.15 -6.49
N VAL A 72 -8.39 1.00 -5.19
CA VAL A 72 -7.51 0.27 -4.27
C VAL A 72 -7.87 -1.21 -4.30
N HIS A 73 -6.91 -2.06 -4.63
CA HIS A 73 -7.07 -3.50 -4.49
C HIS A 73 -6.85 -3.89 -3.02
N LEU A 74 -7.89 -4.40 -2.37
CA LEU A 74 -7.78 -5.00 -1.04
C LEU A 74 -7.27 -6.43 -1.19
N LEU A 75 -6.08 -6.69 -0.65
CA LEU A 75 -5.46 -8.00 -0.61
C LEU A 75 -5.83 -8.68 0.71
N PRO A 76 -6.71 -9.70 0.72
CA PRO A 76 -7.05 -10.39 1.95
C PRO A 76 -5.82 -11.14 2.46
N LEU A 77 -5.46 -10.92 3.72
CA LEU A 77 -4.45 -11.71 4.42
C LEU A 77 -5.15 -12.83 5.18
N GLU A 78 -4.74 -14.06 4.90
CA GLU A 78 -5.04 -15.22 5.73
C GLU A 78 -4.05 -15.26 6.90
N HIS A 79 -4.46 -15.86 8.03
CA HIS A 79 -3.67 -15.93 9.26
C HIS A 79 -2.30 -16.59 9.08
#